data_AF-A0A5R9KWB8-F1
#
_entry.id   AF-A0A5R9KWB8-F1
#
_cell.length_a   1.000
_cell.length_b   1.000
_cell.length_c   1.000
_cell.angle_alpha   90.00
_cell.angle_beta   90.00
_cell.angle_gamma   90.00
#
_symmetry.space_group_name_H-M   'P 1'
#
loop_
_entity.id
_entity.type
_entity.pdbx_description
1 polymer ?
#
loop_
_entity_poly.entity_id
_entity_poly.type
_entity_poly.pdbx_seq_one_letter_code
_entity_poly.pdbx_strand_id
1 'polypeptide(L)'
;MKYLYKIKQQVVSFDILAFSFVLIAAVLLNYNYSNRLDIISDDDDLYFSFGMMLLEGKYRGADDGPLYYTFQLLLQLLTNDAIKTFYINYIITSSVPFILFYLLLRSRGVNIWLSAIIAIMFMFSLLNYPITPKLTHYAIIYLLLGLLAFSYSKKNIHKVFFCCLFVLLAAYARPELYIGFFLLTLVTAYLSYHEGQYKYLLIIISVAILSGYFLGTPIGERDRSFWTFKHHFSINYIQANPQLNLSPWNHFNQITTEAFGHKLVSIKDAIITSPSLVIWHIKLNIVNYLKMLPTYFTSIIFENIQFPFRKYVLILLGLLTIFRINYTKTYTNLKLIFKENLFFLIIFLIILVPTYISNFFIYPRPHYILYHFFLYLFLFSLLCTSLSFKRIIETERRWFRLTIVGFSILLISLLYVPQYKKSIENKPLPSKDFSLMLRACNLKGRVSVLGGDAPFSYNRFVGQNWLFNYYDIIRPSHFDICINNYKINCVIINDKMNDYFKDDPSYKQFIGNPQSMGFKMVNKTESHQVYAKSEII
;
A
#
# COMPACT_ATOMS: atom_id res chain seq x y z
N MET A 1 -30.72 38.40 -3.88
CA MET A 1 -29.37 38.03 -4.37
C MET A 1 -28.26 38.11 -3.31
N LYS A 2 -28.12 39.19 -2.51
CA LYS A 2 -27.10 39.31 -1.43
C LYS A 2 -27.13 38.18 -0.36
N TYR A 3 -28.31 37.63 -0.03
CA TYR A 3 -28.46 36.56 0.97
C TYR A 3 -27.97 35.18 0.47
N LEU A 4 -28.20 34.85 -0.80
CA LEU A 4 -27.68 33.63 -1.44
C LEU A 4 -26.16 33.69 -1.62
N TYR A 5 -25.62 34.88 -1.91
CA TYR A 5 -24.17 35.10 -1.96
C TYR A 5 -23.53 34.85 -0.58
N LYS A 6 -24.15 35.33 0.50
CA LYS A 6 -23.67 35.13 1.89
C LYS A 6 -23.71 33.67 2.34
N ILE A 7 -24.73 32.90 1.94
CA ILE A 7 -24.80 31.45 2.19
C ILE A 7 -23.73 30.69 1.40
N LYS A 8 -23.52 31.04 0.12
CA LYS A 8 -22.48 30.41 -0.71
C LYS A 8 -21.07 30.71 -0.18
N GLN A 9 -20.84 31.93 0.30
CA GLN A 9 -19.56 32.37 0.87
C GLN A 9 -19.27 31.71 2.24
N GLN A 10 -20.28 31.56 3.11
CA GLN A 10 -20.15 30.81 4.38
C GLN A 10 -19.84 29.33 4.16
N VAL A 11 -20.41 28.70 3.12
CA VAL A 11 -20.09 27.31 2.77
C VAL A 11 -18.62 27.18 2.33
N VAL A 12 -18.13 28.13 1.53
CA VAL A 12 -16.72 28.14 1.09
C VAL A 12 -15.74 28.26 2.26
N SER A 13 -16.03 29.10 3.27
CA SER A 13 -15.14 29.23 4.44
C SER A 13 -15.03 27.93 5.26
N PHE A 14 -16.12 27.17 5.40
CA PHE A 14 -16.08 25.90 6.13
C PHE A 14 -15.39 24.79 5.35
N ASP A 15 -15.52 24.77 4.02
CA ASP A 15 -14.77 23.83 3.17
C ASP A 15 -13.25 24.08 3.28
N ILE A 16 -12.79 25.34 3.26
CA ILE A 16 -11.36 25.68 3.43
C ILE A 16 -10.85 25.24 4.81
N LEU A 17 -11.62 25.50 5.87
CA LEU A 17 -11.26 25.12 7.23
C LEU A 17 -11.17 23.59 7.38
N ALA A 18 -12.16 22.85 6.89
CA ALA A 18 -12.17 21.39 6.92
C ALA A 18 -11.03 20.79 6.10
N PHE A 19 -10.74 21.35 4.93
CA PHE A 19 -9.60 20.96 4.11
C PHE A 19 -8.27 21.23 4.82
N SER A 20 -8.15 22.36 5.52
CA SER A 20 -6.97 22.69 6.32
C SER A 20 -6.75 21.68 7.46
N PHE A 21 -7.82 21.19 8.10
CA PHE A 21 -7.68 20.06 9.02
C PHE A 21 -7.15 18.79 8.31
N VAL A 22 -7.65 18.44 7.13
CA VAL A 22 -7.11 17.27 6.41
C VAL A 22 -5.62 17.46 6.07
N LEU A 23 -5.20 18.68 5.69
CA LEU A 23 -3.79 18.98 5.45
C LEU A 23 -2.94 18.94 6.73
N ILE A 24 -3.43 19.50 7.84
CA ILE A 24 -2.74 19.42 9.14
C ILE A 24 -2.59 17.97 9.58
N ALA A 25 -3.60 17.13 9.34
CA ALA A 25 -3.50 15.70 9.63
C ALA A 25 -2.38 15.03 8.80
N ALA A 26 -2.25 15.38 7.53
CA ALA A 26 -1.15 14.90 6.69
C ALA A 26 0.21 15.41 7.20
N VAL A 27 0.32 16.69 7.57
CA VAL A 27 1.55 17.23 8.16
C VAL A 27 1.90 16.51 9.46
N LEU A 28 0.91 16.30 10.33
CA LEU A 28 1.06 15.60 11.61
C LEU A 28 1.50 14.14 11.42
N LEU A 29 0.89 13.45 10.45
CA LEU A 29 1.29 12.10 10.06
C LEU A 29 2.75 12.06 9.59
N ASN A 30 3.26 13.11 8.99
CA ASN A 30 4.63 13.13 8.45
C ASN A 30 5.60 13.95 9.32
N TYR A 31 5.16 14.42 10.48
CA TYR A 31 6.03 15.16 11.39
C TYR A 31 7.08 14.21 11.99
N ASN A 32 8.33 14.68 12.06
CA ASN A 32 9.49 13.95 12.58
C ASN A 32 9.69 12.56 11.95
N TYR A 33 9.27 12.39 10.70
CA TYR A 33 9.13 11.08 10.08
C TYR A 33 10.44 10.29 10.03
N SER A 34 11.53 10.96 9.68
CA SER A 34 12.88 10.37 9.57
C SER A 34 13.46 9.88 10.90
N ASN A 35 12.85 10.24 12.03
CA ASN A 35 13.31 9.90 13.37
C ASN A 35 12.39 8.88 14.08
N ARG A 36 11.35 8.40 13.39
CA ARG A 36 10.37 7.46 13.97
C ARG A 36 9.93 6.32 13.04
N LEU A 37 10.18 6.44 11.74
CA LEU A 37 10.04 5.36 10.78
C LEU A 37 11.44 4.83 10.44
N ASP A 38 11.71 3.60 10.84
CA ASP A 38 12.89 2.88 10.33
C ASP A 38 12.68 2.53 8.85
N ILE A 39 13.78 2.37 8.11
CA ILE A 39 13.69 1.90 6.74
C ILE A 39 13.18 0.45 6.74
N ILE A 40 12.26 0.13 5.82
CA ILE A 40 11.61 -1.17 5.74
C ILE A 40 12.04 -1.84 4.44
N SER A 41 12.48 -3.09 4.54
CA SER A 41 12.71 -3.95 3.39
C SER A 41 11.40 -4.54 2.90
N ASP A 42 10.98 -4.18 1.70
CA ASP A 42 9.81 -4.74 1.05
C ASP A 42 9.91 -4.64 -0.49
N ASP A 43 8.79 -4.90 -1.18
CA ASP A 43 8.75 -4.82 -2.64
C ASP A 43 9.13 -3.42 -3.17
N ASP A 44 9.00 -2.32 -2.40
CA ASP A 44 9.41 -0.97 -2.82
C ASP A 44 10.92 -0.87 -3.08
N ASP A 45 11.74 -1.70 -2.43
CA ASP A 45 13.18 -1.77 -2.71
C ASP A 45 13.47 -2.41 -4.07
N LEU A 46 12.68 -3.42 -4.43
CA LEU A 46 12.72 -4.01 -5.76
C LEU A 46 12.36 -2.96 -6.81
N TYR A 47 11.28 -2.21 -6.60
CA TYR A 47 10.89 -1.13 -7.52
C TYR A 47 11.94 -0.01 -7.60
N PHE A 48 12.56 0.36 -6.48
CA PHE A 48 13.67 1.30 -6.52
C PHE A 48 14.83 0.76 -7.37
N SER A 49 15.19 -0.51 -7.20
CA SER A 49 16.24 -1.15 -8.00
C SER A 49 15.90 -1.17 -9.49
N PHE A 50 14.63 -1.39 -9.86
CA PHE A 50 14.18 -1.33 -11.25
C PHE A 50 14.33 0.08 -11.83
N GLY A 51 14.05 1.11 -11.03
CA GLY A 51 14.29 2.50 -11.42
C GLY A 51 15.78 2.78 -11.67
N MET A 52 16.67 2.20 -10.87
CA MET A 52 18.12 2.31 -11.09
C MET A 52 18.59 1.55 -12.33
N MET A 53 18.05 0.34 -12.56
CA MET A 53 18.31 -0.44 -13.77
C MET A 53 17.88 0.30 -15.04
N LEU A 54 16.83 1.13 -14.97
CA LEU A 54 16.39 1.95 -16.10
C LEU A 54 17.48 2.94 -16.55
N LEU A 55 18.26 3.51 -15.62
CA LEU A 55 19.41 4.37 -15.95
C LEU A 55 20.52 3.60 -16.70
N GLU A 56 20.62 2.30 -16.46
CA GLU A 56 21.55 1.40 -17.15
C GLU A 56 21.00 0.89 -18.50
N GLY A 57 19.84 1.39 -18.96
CA GLY A 57 19.17 0.94 -20.17
C GLY A 57 18.49 -0.43 -20.05
N LYS A 58 18.30 -0.96 -18.82
CA LYS A 58 17.68 -2.26 -18.58
C LYS A 58 16.21 -2.11 -18.20
N TYR A 59 15.34 -2.22 -19.21
CA TYR A 59 13.89 -2.21 -19.01
C TYR A 59 13.34 -3.53 -18.44
N ARG A 60 12.47 -3.45 -17.45
CA ARG A 60 11.93 -4.62 -16.73
C ARG A 60 10.58 -5.13 -17.26
N GLY A 61 9.93 -4.47 -18.22
CA GLY A 61 8.61 -4.90 -18.68
C GLY A 61 7.46 -4.15 -17.98
N ALA A 62 6.26 -4.25 -18.56
CA ALA A 62 5.08 -3.55 -18.06
C ALA A 62 4.46 -4.21 -16.80
N ASP A 63 4.69 -5.52 -16.61
CA ASP A 63 4.19 -6.28 -15.47
C ASP A 63 4.97 -5.99 -14.17
N ASP A 64 6.14 -5.38 -14.28
CA ASP A 64 6.99 -4.91 -13.19
C ASP A 64 6.68 -3.44 -12.79
N GLY A 65 5.52 -2.89 -13.16
CA GLY A 65 5.01 -1.61 -12.65
C GLY A 65 5.83 -0.36 -13.05
N PRO A 66 6.03 -0.09 -14.35
CA PRO A 66 6.92 0.95 -14.85
C PRO A 66 6.65 2.36 -14.36
N LEU A 67 5.39 2.74 -14.13
CA LEU A 67 5.10 4.08 -13.64
C LEU A 67 5.60 4.29 -12.21
N TYR A 68 5.61 3.25 -11.37
CA TYR A 68 6.04 3.39 -10.00
C TYR A 68 7.56 3.39 -9.86
N TYR A 69 8.28 2.49 -10.53
CA TYR A 69 9.74 2.56 -10.46
C TYR A 69 10.31 3.79 -11.18
N THR A 70 9.63 4.30 -12.20
CA THR A 70 10.00 5.59 -12.82
C THR A 70 9.75 6.72 -11.83
N PHE A 71 8.65 6.69 -11.08
CA PHE A 71 8.41 7.65 -9.99
C PHE A 71 9.51 7.58 -8.92
N GLN A 72 9.92 6.38 -8.50
CA GLN A 72 11.06 6.21 -7.59
C GLN A 72 12.35 6.77 -8.17
N LEU A 73 12.61 6.58 -9.47
CA LEU A 73 13.76 7.17 -10.16
C LEU A 73 13.70 8.70 -10.20
N LEU A 74 12.52 9.30 -10.39
CA LEU A 74 12.39 10.77 -10.36
C LEU A 74 12.69 11.32 -8.96
N LEU A 75 12.15 10.69 -7.91
CA LEU A 75 12.53 11.03 -6.53
C LEU A 75 14.04 10.78 -6.29
N GLN A 76 14.54 9.71 -6.91
CA GLN A 76 15.93 9.37 -7.20
C GLN A 76 16.81 10.60 -7.42
N LEU A 77 16.57 11.16 -8.59
CA LEU A 77 17.30 12.26 -9.19
C LEU A 77 17.12 13.57 -8.42
N LEU A 78 15.97 13.76 -7.76
CA LEU A 78 15.69 14.96 -6.97
C LEU A 78 16.43 14.97 -5.62
N THR A 79 16.58 13.82 -4.98
CA THR A 79 17.15 13.75 -3.62
C THR A 79 18.62 13.40 -3.58
N ASN A 80 19.11 12.67 -4.59
CA ASN A 80 20.45 12.07 -4.64
C ASN A 80 20.79 11.22 -3.41
N ASP A 81 19.79 10.71 -2.69
CA ASP A 81 19.97 9.87 -1.50
C ASP A 81 18.80 8.89 -1.35
N ALA A 82 19.12 7.60 -1.26
CA ALA A 82 18.12 6.54 -1.24
C ALA A 82 17.27 6.53 0.05
N ILE A 83 17.81 6.97 1.18
CA ILE A 83 17.09 7.06 2.46
C ILE A 83 16.10 8.24 2.37
N LYS A 84 16.53 9.40 1.85
CA LYS A 84 15.63 10.54 1.60
C LYS A 84 14.53 10.17 0.60
N THR A 85 14.87 9.45 -0.47
CA THR A 85 13.90 8.95 -1.45
C THR A 85 12.83 8.07 -0.82
N PHE A 86 13.25 7.12 0.02
CA PHE A 86 12.33 6.27 0.77
C PHE A 86 11.34 7.11 1.58
N TYR A 87 11.83 8.07 2.36
CA TYR A 87 10.95 8.91 3.18
C TYR A 87 10.00 9.79 2.35
N ILE A 88 10.47 10.41 1.27
CA ILE A 88 9.61 11.24 0.40
C ILE A 88 8.53 10.38 -0.28
N ASN A 89 8.90 9.19 -0.78
CA ASN A 89 7.93 8.25 -1.34
C ASN A 89 6.83 7.92 -0.31
N TYR A 90 7.22 7.56 0.91
CA TYR A 90 6.28 7.24 1.98
C TYR A 90 5.40 8.43 2.36
N ILE A 91 5.94 9.66 2.42
CA ILE A 91 5.17 10.88 2.72
C ILE A 91 4.09 11.12 1.66
N ILE A 92 4.46 11.06 0.37
CA ILE A 92 3.54 11.28 -0.75
C ILE A 92 2.44 10.22 -0.74
N THR A 93 2.83 8.94 -0.72
CA THR A 93 1.89 7.81 -0.80
C THR A 93 1.02 7.67 0.45
N SER A 94 1.46 8.10 1.62
CA SER A 94 0.66 8.06 2.85
C SER A 94 -0.26 9.27 3.03
N SER A 95 -0.14 10.32 2.21
CA SER A 95 -0.90 11.57 2.36
C SER A 95 -1.87 11.80 1.22
N VAL A 96 -1.37 11.74 -0.02
CA VAL A 96 -2.11 12.14 -1.21
C VAL A 96 -3.40 11.33 -1.42
N PRO A 97 -3.43 9.99 -1.29
CA PRO A 97 -4.67 9.23 -1.46
C PRO A 97 -5.79 9.69 -0.52
N PHE A 98 -5.47 10.05 0.72
CA PHE A 98 -6.48 10.40 1.72
C PHE A 98 -6.98 11.85 1.54
N ILE A 99 -6.10 12.74 1.08
CA ILE A 99 -6.49 14.09 0.64
C ILE A 99 -7.43 13.99 -0.58
N LEU A 100 -7.08 13.18 -1.58
CA LEU A 100 -7.92 12.95 -2.76
C LEU A 100 -9.26 12.30 -2.37
N PHE A 101 -9.26 11.41 -1.38
CA PHE A 101 -10.49 10.81 -0.88
C PHE A 101 -11.41 11.81 -0.19
N TYR A 102 -10.86 12.73 0.62
CA TYR A 102 -11.64 13.86 1.13
C TYR A 102 -12.30 14.64 -0.02
N LEU A 103 -11.53 15.00 -1.05
CA LEU A 103 -12.05 15.73 -2.21
C LEU A 103 -13.14 14.93 -2.95
N LEU A 104 -12.98 13.61 -3.03
CA LEU A 104 -13.97 12.72 -3.67
C LEU A 104 -15.28 12.69 -2.88
N LEU A 105 -15.21 12.61 -1.55
CA LEU A 105 -16.41 12.68 -0.71
C LEU A 105 -17.13 14.03 -0.91
N ARG A 106 -16.36 15.13 -0.97
CA ARG A 106 -16.92 16.47 -1.21
C ARG A 106 -17.54 16.63 -2.60
N SER A 107 -16.90 16.09 -3.64
CA SER A 107 -17.44 16.15 -5.01
C SER A 107 -18.73 15.35 -5.19
N ARG A 108 -19.00 14.39 -4.29
CA ARG A 108 -20.24 13.60 -4.23
C ARG A 108 -21.27 14.10 -3.21
N GLY A 109 -21.08 15.31 -2.68
CA GLY A 109 -22.07 15.98 -1.82
C GLY A 109 -22.12 15.47 -0.37
N VAL A 110 -21.16 14.66 0.05
CA VAL A 110 -21.04 14.20 1.46
C VAL A 110 -20.79 15.40 2.36
N ASN A 111 -21.39 15.45 3.55
CA ASN A 111 -21.19 16.55 4.50
C ASN A 111 -19.70 16.90 4.73
N ILE A 112 -19.40 18.20 4.83
CA ILE A 112 -18.03 18.76 4.95
C ILE A 112 -17.26 18.10 6.12
N TRP A 113 -17.83 18.14 7.31
CA TRP A 113 -17.20 17.66 8.53
C TRP A 113 -17.09 16.14 8.55
N LEU A 114 -18.13 15.46 8.10
CA LEU A 114 -18.11 14.01 7.94
C LEU A 114 -16.98 13.57 7.00
N SER A 115 -16.81 14.27 5.87
CA SER A 115 -15.74 13.99 4.90
C SER A 115 -14.36 14.17 5.53
N ALA A 116 -14.15 15.27 6.26
CA ALA A 116 -12.88 15.53 6.93
C ALA A 116 -12.58 14.49 8.02
N ILE A 117 -13.55 14.19 8.89
CA ILE A 117 -13.41 13.20 9.97
C ILE A 117 -13.07 11.83 9.39
N ILE A 118 -13.82 11.34 8.39
CA ILE A 118 -13.57 10.03 7.76
C ILE A 118 -12.20 9.99 7.09
N ALA A 119 -11.81 11.03 6.35
CA ALA A 119 -10.51 11.10 5.71
C ALA A 119 -9.36 11.08 6.72
N ILE A 120 -9.47 11.85 7.82
CA ILE A 120 -8.47 11.90 8.90
C ILE A 120 -8.38 10.55 9.63
N MET A 121 -9.52 9.97 9.99
CA MET A 121 -9.56 8.64 10.64
C MET A 121 -8.95 7.56 9.76
N PHE A 122 -9.23 7.60 8.46
CA PHE A 122 -8.66 6.65 7.51
C PHE A 122 -7.16 6.87 7.32
N MET A 123 -6.71 8.12 7.23
CA MET A 123 -5.30 8.49 7.13
C MET A 123 -4.49 8.02 8.35
N PHE A 124 -5.05 8.04 9.55
CA PHE A 124 -4.35 7.57 10.76
C PHE A 124 -4.50 6.08 11.06
N SER A 125 -5.23 5.34 10.22
CA SER A 125 -5.51 3.91 10.44
C SER A 125 -4.33 2.99 10.08
N LEU A 126 -4.45 1.72 10.49
CA LEU A 126 -3.51 0.66 10.11
C LEU A 126 -3.50 0.37 8.60
N LEU A 127 -4.50 0.85 7.86
CA LEU A 127 -4.55 0.72 6.40
C LEU A 127 -3.71 1.76 5.66
N ASN A 128 -3.13 2.74 6.38
CA ASN A 128 -2.22 3.70 5.79
C ASN A 128 -0.76 3.36 6.07
N TYR A 129 -0.27 3.80 7.23
CA TYR A 129 1.16 3.84 7.52
C TYR A 129 1.82 2.45 7.55
N PRO A 130 1.30 1.45 8.29
CA PRO A 130 1.92 0.13 8.38
C PRO A 130 1.83 -0.70 7.10
N ILE A 131 0.98 -0.31 6.15
CA ILE A 131 0.80 -1.09 4.93
C ILE A 131 1.97 -0.89 3.99
N THR A 132 2.53 -2.02 3.61
CA THR A 132 3.55 -2.18 2.57
C THR A 132 3.10 -3.20 1.51
N PRO A 133 3.60 -3.08 0.28
CA PRO A 133 4.42 -1.98 -0.26
C PRO A 133 3.58 -0.73 -0.59
N LYS A 134 4.21 0.45 -0.72
CA LYS A 134 3.54 1.72 -1.02
C LYS A 134 3.11 1.88 -2.48
N LEU A 135 3.53 0.98 -3.36
CA LEU A 135 3.02 0.88 -4.74
C LEU A 135 1.48 0.89 -4.82
N THR A 136 0.79 0.25 -3.89
CA THR A 136 -0.69 0.23 -3.91
C THR A 136 -1.26 1.62 -3.68
N HIS A 137 -0.76 2.35 -2.68
CA HIS A 137 -1.17 3.73 -2.43
C HIS A 137 -0.94 4.59 -3.67
N TYR A 138 0.19 4.40 -4.36
CA TYR A 138 0.49 5.08 -5.61
C TYR A 138 -0.55 4.77 -6.71
N ALA A 139 -0.94 3.50 -6.91
CA ALA A 139 -2.01 3.14 -7.84
C ALA A 139 -3.36 3.78 -7.47
N ILE A 140 -3.68 3.83 -6.17
CA ILE A 140 -4.92 4.45 -5.66
C ILE A 140 -4.99 5.95 -5.97
N ILE A 141 -3.87 6.66 -6.01
CA ILE A 141 -3.85 8.08 -6.42
C ILE A 141 -4.49 8.23 -7.80
N TYR A 142 -4.10 7.42 -8.78
CA TYR A 142 -4.69 7.46 -10.12
C TYR A 142 -6.17 7.09 -10.11
N LEU A 143 -6.56 6.03 -9.38
CA LEU A 143 -7.96 5.62 -9.28
C LEU A 143 -8.85 6.75 -8.72
N LEU A 144 -8.39 7.42 -7.66
CA LEU A 144 -9.12 8.54 -7.06
C LEU A 144 -9.18 9.77 -7.98
N LEU A 145 -8.10 10.07 -8.72
CA LEU A 145 -8.11 11.13 -9.73
C LEU A 145 -9.12 10.83 -10.85
N GLY A 146 -9.22 9.58 -11.30
CA GLY A 146 -10.24 9.14 -12.25
C GLY A 146 -11.66 9.33 -11.73
N LEU A 147 -11.92 8.91 -10.49
CA LEU A 147 -13.23 9.09 -9.84
C LEU A 147 -13.58 10.57 -9.55
N LEU A 148 -12.57 11.41 -9.28
CA LEU A 148 -12.75 12.85 -9.17
C LEU A 148 -13.11 13.47 -10.53
N ALA A 149 -12.37 13.12 -11.60
CA ALA A 149 -12.67 13.58 -12.95
C ALA A 149 -14.05 13.11 -13.42
N PHE A 150 -14.45 11.88 -13.07
CA PHE A 150 -15.82 11.39 -13.23
C PHE A 150 -16.83 12.34 -12.55
N SER A 151 -16.57 12.73 -11.30
CA SER A 151 -17.52 13.52 -10.51
C SER A 151 -17.78 14.92 -11.09
N TYR A 152 -16.80 15.50 -11.76
CA TYR A 152 -16.92 16.82 -12.41
C TYR A 152 -17.35 16.75 -13.89
N SER A 153 -17.42 15.55 -14.46
CA SER A 153 -17.81 15.36 -15.85
C SER A 153 -19.33 15.37 -16.02
N LYS A 154 -19.83 16.14 -17.01
CA LYS A 154 -21.27 16.25 -17.28
C LYS A 154 -21.83 15.02 -18.03
N LYS A 155 -21.18 14.61 -19.11
CA LYS A 155 -21.63 13.49 -19.97
C LYS A 155 -21.12 12.14 -19.46
N ASN A 156 -21.92 11.09 -19.62
CA ASN A 156 -21.56 9.74 -19.15
C ASN A 156 -20.36 9.18 -19.92
N ILE A 157 -20.26 9.44 -21.22
CA ILE A 157 -19.06 9.05 -21.97
C ILE A 157 -17.77 9.68 -21.41
N HIS A 158 -17.77 10.97 -21.03
CA HIS A 158 -16.59 11.62 -20.44
C HIS A 158 -16.23 11.01 -19.08
N LYS A 159 -17.25 10.72 -18.28
CA LYS A 159 -17.10 10.09 -16.97
C LYS A 159 -16.35 8.76 -17.06
N VAL A 160 -16.78 7.88 -17.96
CA VAL A 160 -16.13 6.56 -18.15
C VAL A 160 -14.78 6.71 -18.84
N PHE A 161 -14.65 7.62 -19.80
CA PHE A 161 -13.38 7.91 -20.47
C PHE A 161 -12.26 8.27 -19.48
N PHE A 162 -12.51 9.20 -18.55
CA PHE A 162 -11.51 9.56 -17.55
C PHE A 162 -11.19 8.40 -16.61
N CYS A 163 -12.20 7.68 -16.12
CA CYS A 163 -11.95 6.49 -15.30
C CYS A 163 -11.09 5.46 -16.06
N CYS A 164 -11.38 5.22 -17.34
CA CYS A 164 -10.64 4.28 -18.17
C CYS A 164 -9.16 4.70 -18.32
N LEU A 165 -8.90 5.98 -18.63
CA LEU A 165 -7.54 6.52 -18.74
C LEU A 165 -6.75 6.39 -17.44
N PHE A 166 -7.36 6.78 -16.31
CA PHE A 166 -6.67 6.71 -15.02
C PHE A 166 -6.49 5.27 -14.50
N VAL A 167 -7.40 4.36 -14.84
CA VAL A 167 -7.24 2.93 -14.53
C VAL A 167 -6.15 2.30 -15.40
N LEU A 168 -5.97 2.73 -16.65
CA LEU A 168 -4.83 2.35 -17.48
C LEU A 168 -3.51 2.77 -16.83
N LEU A 169 -3.41 4.02 -16.35
CA LEU A 169 -2.23 4.48 -15.61
C LEU A 169 -2.02 3.66 -14.33
N ALA A 170 -3.09 3.40 -13.56
CA ALA A 170 -3.01 2.56 -12.37
C ALA A 170 -2.55 1.12 -12.71
N ALA A 171 -2.91 0.60 -13.89
CA ALA A 171 -2.50 -0.72 -14.35
C ALA A 171 -1.00 -0.84 -14.64
N TYR A 172 -0.36 0.26 -15.07
CA TYR A 172 1.10 0.34 -15.19
C TYR A 172 1.83 0.54 -13.85
N ALA A 173 1.10 0.62 -12.73
CA ALA A 173 1.63 0.41 -11.39
C ALA A 173 1.28 -0.99 -10.87
N ARG A 174 0.03 -1.43 -11.07
CA ARG A 174 -0.54 -2.68 -10.56
C ARG A 174 -1.23 -3.45 -11.70
N PRO A 175 -0.55 -4.43 -12.31
CA PRO A 175 -1.01 -5.09 -13.54
C PRO A 175 -2.42 -5.66 -13.52
N GLU A 176 -2.87 -6.18 -12.38
CA GLU A 176 -4.22 -6.71 -12.21
C GLU A 176 -5.32 -5.69 -12.55
N LEU A 177 -5.08 -4.39 -12.34
CA LEU A 177 -6.04 -3.33 -12.67
C LEU A 177 -6.27 -3.18 -14.18
N TYR A 178 -5.42 -3.78 -15.02
CA TYR A 178 -5.63 -3.81 -16.47
C TYR A 178 -6.91 -4.56 -16.87
N ILE A 179 -7.37 -5.52 -16.06
CA ILE A 179 -8.69 -6.15 -16.22
C ILE A 179 -9.80 -5.09 -16.04
N GLY A 180 -9.66 -4.20 -15.05
CA GLY A 180 -10.60 -3.11 -14.82
C GLY A 180 -10.60 -2.11 -15.99
N PHE A 181 -9.42 -1.83 -16.57
CA PHE A 181 -9.28 -1.05 -17.79
C PHE A 181 -10.05 -1.66 -18.97
N PHE A 182 -9.91 -2.98 -19.20
CA PHE A 182 -10.65 -3.67 -20.25
C PHE A 182 -12.17 -3.57 -20.06
N LEU A 183 -12.66 -3.84 -18.85
CA LEU A 183 -14.09 -3.73 -18.55
C LEU A 183 -14.62 -2.31 -18.79
N LEU A 184 -13.87 -1.28 -18.39
CA LEU A 184 -14.23 0.12 -18.66
C LEU A 184 -14.14 0.50 -20.14
N THR A 185 -13.24 -0.12 -20.90
CA THR A 185 -13.15 0.07 -22.36
C THR A 185 -14.40 -0.48 -23.03
N LEU A 186 -14.92 -1.64 -22.60
CA LEU A 186 -16.19 -2.19 -23.08
C LEU A 186 -17.37 -1.27 -22.76
N VAL A 187 -17.43 -0.72 -21.54
CA VAL A 187 -18.46 0.27 -21.18
C VAL A 187 -18.32 1.53 -22.02
N THR A 188 -17.10 1.98 -22.30
CA THR A 188 -16.84 3.14 -23.15
C THR A 188 -17.27 2.87 -24.59
N ALA A 189 -17.05 1.66 -25.11
CA ALA A 189 -17.49 1.26 -26.45
C ALA A 189 -19.02 1.25 -26.56
N TYR A 190 -19.68 0.67 -25.56
CA TYR A 190 -21.15 0.68 -25.45
C TYR A 190 -21.72 2.11 -25.45
N LEU A 191 -21.18 2.99 -24.59
CA LEU A 191 -21.62 4.39 -24.54
C LEU A 191 -21.26 5.16 -25.82
N SER A 192 -20.11 4.86 -26.44
CA SER A 192 -19.71 5.50 -27.71
C SER A 192 -20.66 5.15 -28.83
N TYR A 193 -21.12 3.90 -28.90
CA TYR A 193 -22.12 3.44 -29.85
C TYR A 193 -23.47 4.13 -29.64
N HIS A 194 -23.96 4.16 -28.39
CA HIS A 194 -25.27 4.76 -28.08
C HIS A 194 -25.29 6.29 -28.14
N GLU A 195 -24.19 6.96 -27.81
CA GLU A 195 -24.10 8.43 -27.84
C GLU A 195 -23.54 8.97 -29.18
N GLY A 196 -23.09 8.10 -30.10
CA GLY A 196 -22.45 8.48 -31.37
C GLY A 196 -21.09 9.19 -31.20
N GLN A 197 -20.37 8.95 -30.09
CA GLN A 197 -19.16 9.67 -29.69
C GLN A 197 -17.90 8.80 -29.74
N TYR A 198 -17.62 8.18 -30.90
CA TYR A 198 -16.52 7.21 -31.08
C TYR A 198 -15.11 7.77 -30.83
N LYS A 199 -14.91 9.09 -30.89
CA LYS A 199 -13.59 9.71 -30.69
C LYS A 199 -12.94 9.33 -29.35
N TYR A 200 -13.72 9.18 -28.28
CA TYR A 200 -13.18 8.84 -26.96
C TYR A 200 -12.70 7.39 -26.89
N LEU A 201 -13.44 6.48 -27.52
CA LEU A 201 -13.01 5.09 -27.68
C LEU A 201 -11.72 4.99 -28.51
N LEU A 202 -11.66 5.71 -29.64
CA LEU A 202 -10.46 5.74 -30.49
C LEU A 202 -9.24 6.27 -29.74
N ILE A 203 -9.40 7.33 -28.93
CA ILE A 203 -8.32 7.86 -28.09
C ILE A 203 -7.86 6.79 -27.09
N ILE A 204 -8.77 6.13 -26.37
CA ILE A 204 -8.41 5.09 -25.39
C ILE A 204 -7.66 3.94 -26.06
N ILE A 205 -8.17 3.43 -27.19
CA ILE A 205 -7.53 2.34 -27.93
C ILE A 205 -6.15 2.79 -28.43
N SER A 206 -6.04 4.01 -28.96
CA SER A 206 -4.76 4.55 -29.44
C SER A 206 -3.76 4.67 -28.30
N VAL A 207 -4.18 5.21 -27.14
CA VAL A 207 -3.32 5.32 -25.95
C VAL A 207 -2.89 3.94 -25.46
N ALA A 208 -3.80 2.95 -25.43
CA ALA A 208 -3.48 1.59 -25.00
C ALA A 208 -2.54 0.86 -25.98
N ILE A 209 -2.71 1.06 -27.29
CA ILE A 209 -1.81 0.51 -28.31
C ILE A 209 -0.43 1.18 -28.20
N LEU A 210 -0.38 2.50 -28.11
CA LEU A 210 0.89 3.23 -27.98
C LEU A 210 1.60 2.86 -26.68
N SER A 211 0.89 2.81 -25.55
CA SER A 211 1.48 2.39 -24.28
C SER A 211 1.91 0.93 -24.33
N GLY A 212 1.11 0.06 -24.95
CA GLY A 212 1.46 -1.35 -25.20
C GLY A 212 2.71 -1.50 -26.07
N TYR A 213 2.88 -0.65 -27.07
CA TYR A 213 4.04 -0.66 -27.95
C TYR A 213 5.31 -0.15 -27.26
N PHE A 214 5.23 0.96 -26.52
CA PHE A 214 6.40 1.59 -25.89
C PHE A 214 6.79 0.98 -24.55
N LEU A 215 5.81 0.54 -23.76
CA LEU A 215 6.02 0.02 -22.41
C LEU A 215 5.77 -1.49 -22.33
N GLY A 216 5.11 -2.11 -23.31
CA GLY A 216 4.59 -3.46 -23.16
C GLY A 216 3.20 -3.47 -22.51
N THR A 217 2.64 -4.66 -22.38
CA THR A 217 1.30 -4.86 -21.83
C THR A 217 1.39 -5.33 -20.37
N PRO A 218 0.68 -4.68 -19.42
CA PRO A 218 0.75 -5.09 -18.01
C PRO A 218 0.38 -6.55 -17.76
N ILE A 219 -0.49 -7.14 -18.60
CA ILE A 219 -0.82 -8.56 -18.53
C ILE A 219 0.09 -9.37 -19.46
N GLY A 220 0.82 -10.34 -18.92
CA GLY A 220 1.25 -11.51 -19.69
C GLY A 220 2.72 -11.63 -20.06
N GLU A 221 3.63 -10.81 -19.53
CA GLU A 221 5.04 -10.87 -19.98
C GLU A 221 5.90 -11.90 -19.23
N ARG A 222 5.75 -12.11 -17.90
CA ARG A 222 6.73 -12.93 -17.13
C ARG A 222 6.19 -13.80 -15.99
N ASP A 223 4.98 -14.36 -16.11
CA ASP A 223 4.39 -15.28 -15.11
C ASP A 223 4.26 -14.73 -13.67
N ARG A 224 4.42 -13.42 -13.44
CA ARG A 224 4.43 -12.83 -12.09
C ARG A 224 3.20 -13.22 -11.27
N SER A 225 2.01 -13.19 -11.88
CA SER A 225 0.76 -13.60 -11.23
C SER A 225 0.75 -15.09 -10.86
N PHE A 226 1.37 -15.93 -11.67
CA PHE A 226 1.50 -17.37 -11.38
C PHE A 226 2.50 -17.63 -10.25
N TRP A 227 3.64 -16.95 -10.23
CA TRP A 227 4.57 -17.00 -9.10
C TRP A 227 3.91 -16.57 -7.79
N THR A 228 3.18 -15.46 -7.84
CA THR A 228 2.45 -14.91 -6.70
C THR A 228 1.38 -15.89 -6.22
N PHE A 229 0.64 -16.53 -7.15
CA PHE A 229 -0.29 -17.62 -6.82
C PHE A 229 0.40 -18.77 -6.07
N LYS A 230 1.55 -19.27 -6.56
CA LYS A 230 2.25 -20.37 -5.89
C LYS A 230 2.68 -20.02 -4.47
N HIS A 231 3.33 -18.87 -4.26
CA HIS A 231 3.74 -18.43 -2.92
C HIS A 231 2.56 -18.39 -1.95
N HIS A 232 1.46 -17.78 -2.37
CA HIS A 232 0.32 -17.59 -1.48
C HIS A 232 -0.51 -18.85 -1.28
N PHE A 233 -0.61 -19.71 -2.29
CA PHE A 233 -1.13 -21.06 -2.12
C PHE A 233 -0.32 -21.81 -1.07
N SER A 234 1.02 -21.75 -1.15
CA SER A 234 1.90 -22.40 -0.18
C SER A 234 1.73 -21.88 1.25
N ILE A 235 1.40 -20.59 1.45
CA ILE A 235 1.07 -20.05 2.78
C ILE A 235 -0.14 -20.77 3.36
N ASN A 236 -1.24 -20.81 2.63
CA ASN A 236 -2.47 -21.49 3.06
C ASN A 236 -2.22 -22.98 3.29
N TYR A 237 -1.46 -23.62 2.39
CA TYR A 237 -1.17 -25.06 2.47
C TYR A 237 -0.32 -25.42 3.69
N ILE A 238 0.72 -24.64 4.01
CA ILE A 238 1.56 -24.86 5.20
C ILE A 238 0.80 -24.56 6.49
N GLN A 239 -0.08 -23.56 6.50
CA GLN A 239 -0.94 -23.31 7.68
C GLN A 239 -1.86 -24.49 7.98
N ALA A 240 -2.34 -25.19 6.94
CA ALA A 240 -3.12 -26.42 7.09
C ALA A 240 -2.26 -27.66 7.36
N ASN A 241 -0.96 -27.63 7.00
CA ASN A 241 -0.02 -28.74 7.11
C ASN A 241 1.29 -28.30 7.80
N PRO A 242 1.24 -27.90 9.09
CA PRO A 242 2.39 -27.34 9.80
C PRO A 242 3.57 -28.33 9.92
N GLN A 243 3.30 -29.63 9.80
CA GLN A 243 4.31 -30.70 9.89
C GLN A 243 5.38 -30.65 8.78
N LEU A 244 5.14 -29.94 7.66
CA LEU A 244 6.10 -29.87 6.56
C LEU A 244 7.34 -29.03 6.89
N ASN A 245 7.25 -28.10 7.85
CA ASN A 245 8.34 -27.21 8.26
C ASN A 245 9.10 -26.52 7.09
N LEU A 246 8.38 -26.18 6.02
CA LEU A 246 8.92 -25.48 4.86
C LEU A 246 8.50 -24.01 4.85
N SER A 247 9.44 -23.13 4.51
CA SER A 247 9.11 -21.73 4.22
C SER A 247 8.30 -21.60 2.93
N PRO A 248 7.09 -20.99 2.95
CA PRO A 248 6.29 -20.73 1.74
C PRO A 248 6.91 -19.65 0.83
N TRP A 249 7.90 -18.91 1.31
CA TRP A 249 8.61 -17.91 0.51
C TRP A 249 9.78 -18.52 -0.26
N ASN A 250 10.48 -19.49 0.32
CA ASN A 250 11.68 -20.06 -0.31
C ASN A 250 11.41 -21.41 -1.00
N HIS A 251 10.39 -22.15 -0.53
CA HIS A 251 10.14 -23.54 -0.97
C HIS A 251 8.75 -23.71 -1.61
N PHE A 252 8.12 -22.65 -2.10
CA PHE A 252 6.78 -22.72 -2.71
C PHE A 252 6.69 -23.76 -3.83
N ASN A 253 7.73 -23.93 -4.66
CA ASN A 253 7.73 -24.94 -5.72
C ASN A 253 7.64 -26.37 -5.15
N GLN A 254 8.38 -26.66 -4.06
CA GLN A 254 8.33 -27.96 -3.39
C GLN A 254 6.93 -28.18 -2.78
N ILE A 255 6.41 -27.16 -2.09
CA ILE A 255 5.08 -27.22 -1.46
C ILE A 255 3.97 -27.42 -2.51
N THR A 256 4.02 -26.70 -3.64
CA THR A 256 3.02 -26.90 -4.70
C THR A 256 3.17 -28.25 -5.39
N THR A 257 4.39 -28.78 -5.50
CA THR A 257 4.60 -30.12 -6.08
C THR A 257 4.03 -31.21 -5.18
N GLU A 258 4.26 -31.08 -3.87
CA GLU A 258 3.65 -31.96 -2.85
C GLU A 258 2.12 -31.91 -2.91
N ALA A 259 1.54 -30.71 -3.02
CA ALA A 259 0.10 -30.53 -3.02
C ALA A 259 -0.59 -31.03 -4.30
N PHE A 260 0.00 -30.81 -5.47
CA PHE A 260 -0.62 -31.10 -6.77
C PHE A 260 -0.11 -32.39 -7.43
N GLY A 261 0.93 -33.03 -6.87
CA GLY A 261 1.55 -34.24 -7.40
C GLY A 261 2.57 -34.02 -8.53
N HIS A 262 2.68 -32.80 -9.07
CA HIS A 262 3.67 -32.43 -10.08
C HIS A 262 4.05 -30.95 -10.00
N LYS A 263 5.13 -30.59 -10.71
CA LYS A 263 5.57 -29.20 -10.81
C LYS A 263 4.59 -28.41 -11.67
N LEU A 264 3.83 -27.53 -11.02
CA LEU A 264 2.89 -26.64 -11.72
C LEU A 264 3.60 -25.73 -12.73
N VAL A 265 3.00 -25.59 -13.91
CA VAL A 265 3.48 -24.69 -14.98
C VAL A 265 2.61 -23.45 -15.18
N SER A 266 1.36 -23.45 -14.71
CA SER A 266 0.48 -22.29 -14.78
C SER A 266 -0.67 -22.36 -13.77
N ILE A 267 -1.42 -21.27 -13.62
CA ILE A 267 -2.68 -21.27 -12.86
C ILE A 267 -3.71 -22.22 -13.50
N LYS A 268 -3.75 -22.26 -14.84
CA LYS A 268 -4.66 -23.16 -15.58
C LYS A 268 -4.35 -24.63 -15.27
N ASP A 269 -3.08 -24.98 -15.21
CA ASP A 269 -2.60 -26.32 -14.84
C ASP A 269 -3.10 -26.70 -13.43
N ALA A 270 -2.95 -25.82 -12.43
CA ALA A 270 -3.47 -26.04 -11.09
C ALA A 270 -4.99 -26.29 -11.05
N ILE A 271 -5.76 -25.52 -11.83
CA ILE A 271 -7.22 -25.68 -11.93
C ILE A 271 -7.59 -27.02 -12.55
N ILE A 272 -6.88 -27.45 -13.59
CA ILE A 272 -7.17 -28.71 -14.32
C ILE A 272 -6.79 -29.92 -13.47
N THR A 273 -5.61 -29.90 -12.84
CA THR A 273 -5.10 -31.05 -12.08
C THR A 273 -5.88 -31.27 -10.79
N SER A 274 -6.23 -30.21 -10.05
CA SER A 274 -6.92 -30.35 -8.76
C SER A 274 -7.83 -29.15 -8.48
N PRO A 275 -9.00 -29.06 -9.14
CA PRO A 275 -9.94 -27.95 -8.95
C PRO A 275 -10.43 -27.86 -7.50
N SER A 276 -10.53 -28.98 -6.78
CA SER A 276 -10.91 -29.02 -5.37
C SER A 276 -9.93 -28.26 -4.47
N LEU A 277 -8.62 -28.40 -4.70
CA LEU A 277 -7.58 -27.67 -3.96
C LEU A 277 -7.61 -26.16 -4.26
N VAL A 278 -7.84 -25.79 -5.52
CA VAL A 278 -7.99 -24.37 -5.90
C VAL A 278 -9.24 -23.77 -5.25
N ILE A 279 -10.37 -24.48 -5.26
CA ILE A 279 -11.60 -24.03 -4.60
C ILE A 279 -11.41 -23.93 -3.09
N TRP A 280 -10.71 -24.88 -2.47
CA TRP A 280 -10.35 -24.84 -1.05
C TRP A 280 -9.53 -23.58 -0.72
N HIS A 281 -8.50 -23.29 -1.52
CA HIS A 281 -7.68 -22.08 -1.39
C HIS A 281 -8.52 -20.80 -1.49
N ILE A 282 -9.42 -20.71 -2.48
CA ILE A 282 -10.33 -19.57 -2.65
C ILE A 282 -11.26 -19.40 -1.45
N LYS A 283 -11.86 -20.49 -0.95
CA LYS A 283 -12.73 -20.45 0.23
C LYS A 283 -11.98 -19.95 1.46
N LEU A 284 -10.76 -20.45 1.69
CA LEU A 284 -9.93 -20.01 2.80
C LEU A 284 -9.56 -18.53 2.68
N ASN A 285 -9.24 -18.06 1.47
CA ASN A 285 -9.00 -16.64 1.20
C ASN A 285 -10.22 -15.76 1.47
N ILE A 286 -11.43 -16.19 1.10
CA ILE A 286 -12.67 -15.45 1.41
C ILE A 286 -12.87 -15.37 2.93
N VAL A 287 -12.68 -16.47 3.65
CA VAL A 287 -12.78 -16.49 5.12
C VAL A 287 -11.74 -15.56 5.76
N ASN A 288 -10.48 -15.63 5.32
CA ASN A 288 -9.40 -14.78 5.82
C ASN A 288 -9.68 -13.30 5.51
N TYR A 289 -10.15 -12.98 4.31
CA TYR A 289 -10.60 -11.64 3.93
C TYR A 289 -11.66 -11.12 4.90
N LEU A 290 -12.73 -11.88 5.13
CA LEU A 290 -13.81 -11.50 6.04
C LEU A 290 -13.33 -11.34 7.50
N LYS A 291 -12.41 -12.19 7.96
CA LYS A 291 -11.81 -12.07 9.30
C LYS A 291 -10.95 -10.81 9.46
N MET A 292 -10.33 -10.32 8.39
CA MET A 292 -9.50 -9.10 8.42
C MET A 292 -10.33 -7.82 8.43
N LEU A 293 -11.54 -7.80 7.86
CA LEU A 293 -12.36 -6.59 7.77
C LEU A 293 -12.64 -5.95 9.14
N PRO A 294 -13.12 -6.67 10.19
CA PRO A 294 -13.36 -6.09 11.50
C PRO A 294 -12.12 -5.42 12.08
N THR A 295 -10.95 -6.05 11.98
CA THR A 295 -9.68 -5.50 12.47
C THR A 295 -9.40 -4.12 11.88
N TYR A 296 -9.55 -3.97 10.57
CA TYR A 296 -9.31 -2.69 9.92
C TYR A 296 -10.39 -1.65 10.20
N PHE A 297 -11.68 -2.03 10.23
CA PHE A 297 -12.74 -1.13 10.68
C PHE A 297 -12.49 -0.65 12.11
N THR A 298 -12.08 -1.54 13.01
CA THR A 298 -11.75 -1.17 14.38
C THR A 298 -10.53 -0.26 14.44
N SER A 299 -9.55 -0.43 13.56
CA SER A 299 -8.37 0.45 13.50
C SER A 299 -8.73 1.87 13.06
N ILE A 300 -9.62 2.01 12.08
CA ILE A 300 -10.10 3.31 11.59
C ILE A 300 -10.89 4.03 12.70
N ILE A 301 -11.77 3.30 13.40
CA ILE A 301 -12.71 3.89 14.36
C ILE A 301 -12.11 4.10 15.76
N PHE A 302 -11.46 3.08 16.32
CA PHE A 302 -11.17 3.04 17.75
C PHE A 302 -9.70 3.29 18.10
N GLU A 303 -8.74 2.86 17.29
CA GLU A 303 -7.31 2.99 17.62
C GLU A 303 -6.85 4.46 17.66
N ASN A 304 -7.56 5.32 16.94
CA ASN A 304 -7.29 6.75 16.89
C ASN A 304 -7.77 7.51 18.14
N ILE A 305 -8.62 6.92 18.98
CA ILE A 305 -9.21 7.57 20.16
C ILE A 305 -8.58 6.96 21.41
N GLN A 306 -7.65 7.63 22.07
CA GLN A 306 -7.01 7.14 23.31
C GLN A 306 -7.88 7.42 24.54
N PHE A 307 -8.92 6.63 24.75
CA PHE A 307 -9.80 6.72 25.93
C PHE A 307 -10.31 5.32 26.33
N PRO A 308 -10.19 4.90 27.61
CA PRO A 308 -10.51 3.53 28.03
C PRO A 308 -11.97 3.13 27.78
N PHE A 309 -12.92 4.04 27.96
CA PHE A 309 -14.34 3.76 27.74
C PHE A 309 -14.83 4.11 26.32
N ARG A 310 -13.92 4.33 25.36
CA ARG A 310 -14.25 4.78 24.00
C ARG A 310 -15.28 3.89 23.30
N LYS A 311 -15.17 2.57 23.49
CA LYS A 311 -16.09 1.60 22.87
C LYS A 311 -17.51 1.82 23.39
N TYR A 312 -17.67 1.90 24.71
CA TYR A 312 -18.98 2.10 25.35
C TYR A 312 -19.59 3.47 25.00
N VAL A 313 -18.78 4.53 25.02
CA VAL A 313 -19.25 5.88 24.65
C VAL A 313 -19.70 5.92 23.18
N LEU A 314 -18.92 5.35 22.26
CA LEU A 314 -19.30 5.32 20.84
C LEU A 314 -20.53 4.44 20.58
N ILE A 315 -20.68 3.31 21.29
CA ILE A 315 -21.89 2.49 21.24
C ILE A 315 -23.08 3.29 21.74
N LEU A 316 -22.97 3.95 22.90
CA LEU A 316 -24.04 4.78 23.45
C LEU A 316 -24.42 5.92 22.49
N LEU A 317 -23.44 6.65 21.95
CA LEU A 317 -23.68 7.69 20.94
C LEU A 317 -24.33 7.11 19.68
N GLY A 318 -23.91 5.92 19.25
CA GLY A 318 -24.52 5.19 18.13
C GLY A 318 -25.99 4.86 18.40
N LEU A 319 -26.31 4.29 19.56
CA LEU A 319 -27.67 3.97 19.97
C LEU A 319 -28.56 5.22 20.08
N LEU A 320 -28.04 6.30 20.69
CA LEU A 320 -28.73 7.59 20.77
C LEU A 320 -29.00 8.16 19.38
N THR A 321 -28.03 8.06 18.47
CA THR A 321 -28.17 8.47 17.07
C THR A 321 -29.28 7.67 16.39
N ILE A 322 -29.25 6.34 16.52
CA ILE A 322 -30.24 5.41 15.94
C ILE A 322 -31.66 5.74 16.44
N PHE A 323 -31.83 5.98 17.75
CA PHE A 323 -33.13 6.33 18.34
C PHE A 323 -33.73 7.64 17.77
N ARG A 324 -32.86 8.58 17.40
CA ARG A 324 -33.23 9.90 16.85
C ARG A 324 -33.48 9.90 15.34
N ILE A 325 -33.15 8.81 14.63
CA ILE A 325 -33.38 8.71 13.19
C ILE A 325 -34.89 8.74 12.89
N ASN A 326 -35.25 9.51 11.87
CA ASN A 326 -36.52 9.41 11.16
C ASN A 326 -36.33 8.40 10.03
N TYR A 327 -36.73 7.14 10.27
CA TYR A 327 -36.48 6.02 9.35
C TYR A 327 -37.15 6.23 7.98
N THR A 328 -38.39 6.73 7.95
CA THR A 328 -39.12 6.96 6.70
C THR A 328 -38.39 7.95 5.80
N LYS A 329 -38.02 9.12 6.35
CA LYS A 329 -37.31 10.15 5.59
C LYS A 329 -35.90 9.71 5.21
N THR A 330 -35.22 9.00 6.12
CA THR A 330 -33.88 8.44 5.87
C THR A 330 -33.91 7.45 4.72
N TYR A 331 -34.90 6.55 4.67
CA TYR A 331 -35.06 5.61 3.57
C TYR A 331 -35.30 6.31 2.23
N THR A 332 -36.16 7.34 2.20
CA THR A 332 -36.37 8.16 0.99
C THR A 332 -35.09 8.84 0.53
N ASN A 333 -34.36 9.48 1.45
CA ASN A 333 -33.08 10.12 1.14
C ASN A 333 -32.04 9.10 0.64
N LEU A 334 -31.96 7.94 1.28
CA LEU A 334 -31.04 6.87 0.91
C LEU A 334 -31.33 6.42 -0.52
N LYS A 335 -32.60 6.16 -0.86
CA LYS A 335 -33.00 5.78 -2.22
C LYS A 335 -32.63 6.85 -3.25
N LEU A 336 -32.83 8.12 -2.93
CA LEU A 336 -32.46 9.24 -3.80
C LEU A 336 -30.94 9.32 -4.00
N ILE A 337 -30.17 9.33 -2.91
CA ILE A 337 -28.71 9.38 -2.95
C ILE A 337 -28.14 8.17 -3.70
N PHE A 338 -28.64 6.96 -3.44
CA PHE A 338 -28.22 5.77 -4.18
C PHE A 338 -28.57 5.88 -5.67
N LYS A 339 -29.77 6.37 -6.03
CA LYS A 339 -30.14 6.59 -7.44
C LYS A 339 -29.21 7.61 -8.12
N GLU A 340 -28.88 8.70 -7.45
CA GLU A 340 -27.96 9.74 -7.94
C GLU A 340 -26.50 9.26 -8.06
N ASN A 341 -26.11 8.28 -7.25
CA ASN A 341 -24.77 7.72 -7.22
C ASN A 341 -24.66 6.35 -7.91
N LEU A 342 -25.75 5.77 -8.42
CA LEU A 342 -25.76 4.40 -8.93
C LEU A 342 -24.71 4.18 -10.02
N PHE A 343 -24.66 5.08 -11.01
CA PHE A 343 -23.69 4.98 -12.09
C PHE A 343 -22.24 5.12 -11.59
N PHE A 344 -21.99 6.01 -10.63
CA PHE A 344 -20.69 6.14 -9.99
C PHE A 344 -20.30 4.86 -9.26
N LEU A 345 -21.22 4.27 -8.48
CA LEU A 345 -20.99 3.04 -7.72
C LEU A 345 -20.73 1.85 -8.64
N ILE A 346 -21.44 1.73 -9.76
CA ILE A 346 -21.19 0.68 -10.76
C ILE A 346 -19.77 0.83 -11.33
N ILE A 347 -19.37 2.03 -11.74
CA ILE A 347 -18.02 2.27 -12.26
C ILE A 347 -16.96 2.02 -11.19
N PHE A 348 -17.19 2.46 -9.95
CA PHE A 348 -16.26 2.20 -8.84
C PHE A 348 -16.14 0.69 -8.56
N LEU A 349 -17.24 -0.06 -8.59
CA LEU A 349 -17.21 -1.52 -8.46
C LEU A 349 -16.45 -2.19 -9.60
N ILE A 350 -16.66 -1.78 -10.86
CA ILE A 350 -15.93 -2.30 -12.03
C ILE A 350 -14.42 -2.11 -11.86
N ILE A 351 -13.99 -0.93 -11.38
CA ILE A 351 -12.58 -0.64 -11.09
C ILE A 351 -12.00 -1.60 -10.05
N LEU A 352 -12.81 -2.02 -9.07
CA LEU A 352 -12.39 -2.87 -7.95
C LEU A 352 -12.57 -4.38 -8.20
N VAL A 353 -13.26 -4.80 -9.25
CA VAL A 353 -13.40 -6.23 -9.61
C VAL A 353 -12.04 -6.95 -9.62
N PRO A 354 -10.97 -6.42 -10.25
CA PRO A 354 -9.69 -7.12 -10.29
C PRO A 354 -9.02 -7.27 -8.92
N THR A 355 -9.24 -6.33 -8.00
CA THR A 355 -8.69 -6.42 -6.64
C THR A 355 -9.47 -7.42 -5.79
N TYR A 356 -10.78 -7.59 -6.01
CA TYR A 356 -11.54 -8.70 -5.43
C TYR A 356 -11.05 -10.05 -5.95
N ILE A 357 -10.86 -10.17 -7.28
CA ILE A 357 -10.29 -11.38 -7.89
C ILE A 357 -8.93 -11.69 -7.26
N SER A 358 -8.05 -10.71 -7.10
CA SER A 358 -6.74 -10.91 -6.49
C SER A 358 -6.84 -11.36 -5.03
N ASN A 359 -7.71 -10.75 -4.22
CA ASN A 359 -7.88 -11.14 -2.81
C ASN A 359 -8.43 -12.57 -2.65
N PHE A 360 -9.34 -13.01 -3.52
CA PHE A 360 -9.98 -14.33 -3.38
C PHE A 360 -9.19 -15.42 -4.08
N PHE A 361 -8.66 -15.14 -5.27
CA PHE A 361 -7.96 -16.12 -6.09
C PHE A 361 -6.49 -16.29 -5.68
N ILE A 362 -5.82 -15.20 -5.33
CA ILE A 362 -4.41 -15.21 -4.93
C ILE A 362 -4.30 -15.25 -3.40
N TYR A 363 -4.57 -14.13 -2.72
CA TYR A 363 -4.49 -14.04 -1.26
C TYR A 363 -5.02 -12.68 -0.75
N PRO A 364 -5.72 -12.63 0.39
CA PRO A 364 -6.18 -11.38 0.97
C PRO A 364 -5.04 -10.61 1.66
N ARG A 365 -4.19 -9.94 0.89
CA ARG A 365 -3.12 -9.08 1.46
C ARG A 365 -3.70 -7.73 1.93
N PRO A 366 -3.18 -7.16 3.03
CA PRO A 366 -3.64 -5.86 3.56
C PRO A 366 -3.70 -4.75 2.50
N HIS A 367 -2.68 -4.66 1.64
CA HIS A 367 -2.62 -3.64 0.60
C HIS A 367 -3.66 -3.85 -0.52
N TYR A 368 -4.17 -5.06 -0.76
CA TYR A 368 -5.28 -5.26 -1.68
C TYR A 368 -6.63 -4.94 -1.05
N ILE A 369 -6.77 -5.18 0.26
CA ILE A 369 -7.96 -4.83 1.03
C ILE A 369 -8.13 -3.30 1.09
N LEU A 370 -7.02 -2.55 1.10
CA LEU A 370 -7.02 -1.08 1.10
C LEU A 370 -7.93 -0.49 0.02
N TYR A 371 -7.90 -0.99 -1.21
CA TYR A 371 -8.76 -0.51 -2.31
C TYR A 371 -10.24 -0.56 -1.95
N HIS A 372 -10.67 -1.64 -1.29
CA HIS A 372 -12.07 -1.86 -0.94
C HIS A 372 -12.52 -0.94 0.19
N PHE A 373 -11.61 -0.54 1.09
CA PHE A 373 -11.94 0.40 2.16
C PHE A 373 -12.25 1.80 1.64
N PHE A 374 -11.69 2.24 0.51
CA PHE A 374 -12.15 3.48 -0.13
C PHE A 374 -13.63 3.38 -0.54
N LEU A 375 -14.07 2.24 -1.10
CA LEU A 375 -15.48 2.01 -1.41
C LEU A 375 -16.34 1.88 -0.13
N TYR A 376 -15.90 1.12 0.87
CA TYR A 376 -16.67 0.90 2.09
C TYR A 376 -16.89 2.19 2.87
N LEU A 377 -15.84 3.00 3.02
CA LEU A 377 -15.94 4.30 3.67
C LEU A 377 -16.74 5.31 2.83
N PHE A 378 -16.67 5.21 1.50
CA PHE A 378 -17.53 6.00 0.62
C PHE A 378 -19.02 5.65 0.81
N LEU A 379 -19.37 4.36 0.79
CA LEU A 379 -20.74 3.89 1.04
C LEU A 379 -21.23 4.27 2.44
N PHE A 380 -20.38 4.11 3.45
CA PHE A 380 -20.67 4.56 4.81
C PHE A 380 -20.94 6.07 4.87
N SER A 381 -20.15 6.87 4.15
CA SER A 381 -20.34 8.32 4.07
C SER A 381 -21.66 8.71 3.42
N LEU A 382 -22.08 8.00 2.36
CA LEU A 382 -23.39 8.20 1.72
C LEU A 382 -24.53 7.83 2.67
N LEU A 383 -24.41 6.71 3.38
CA LEU A 383 -25.38 6.28 4.39
C LEU A 383 -25.54 7.33 5.48
N CYS A 384 -24.43 7.80 6.07
CA CYS A 384 -24.44 8.86 7.08
C CYS A 384 -25.04 10.17 6.55
N THR A 385 -24.78 10.52 5.29
CA THR A 385 -25.36 11.71 4.64
C THR A 385 -26.87 11.58 4.42
N SER A 386 -27.39 10.38 4.22
CA SER A 386 -28.83 10.15 4.06
C SER A 386 -29.64 10.28 5.35
N LEU A 387 -28.99 10.16 6.51
CA LEU A 387 -29.64 10.16 7.81
C LEU A 387 -30.44 11.45 8.02
N SER A 388 -31.74 11.30 8.25
CA SER A 388 -32.62 12.37 8.69
C SER A 388 -33.00 12.16 10.14
N PHE A 389 -32.94 13.20 10.95
CA PHE A 389 -33.30 13.15 12.37
C PHE A 389 -34.70 13.75 12.61
N LYS A 390 -35.36 13.28 13.67
CA LYS A 390 -36.65 13.84 14.15
C LYS A 390 -36.49 15.34 14.46
N ARG A 391 -37.51 16.14 14.15
CA ARG A 391 -37.43 17.62 14.21
C ARG A 391 -37.18 18.08 15.65
N ILE A 392 -36.24 19.02 15.78
CA ILE A 392 -35.93 19.73 17.02
C ILE A 392 -36.53 21.15 16.89
N ILE A 393 -36.95 21.75 18.01
CA ILE A 393 -37.59 23.07 18.09
C ILE A 393 -36.76 24.13 17.35
N GLU A 394 -37.41 25.06 16.63
CA GLU A 394 -36.78 25.94 15.64
C GLU A 394 -35.72 26.90 16.19
N THR A 395 -35.88 27.37 17.43
CA THR A 395 -34.92 28.20 18.18
C THR A 395 -33.60 27.47 18.46
N GLU A 396 -33.59 26.14 18.47
CA GLU A 396 -32.39 25.33 18.69
C GLU A 396 -31.53 25.21 17.43
N ARG A 397 -32.02 25.60 16.25
CA ARG A 397 -31.35 25.29 14.97
C ARG A 397 -30.03 26.01 14.75
N ARG A 398 -29.88 27.26 15.26
CA ARG A 398 -28.61 28.01 15.17
C ARG A 398 -27.57 27.41 16.13
N TRP A 399 -27.97 27.20 17.38
CA TRP A 399 -27.12 26.60 18.41
C TRP A 399 -26.70 25.19 18.01
N PHE A 400 -27.62 24.37 17.50
CA PHE A 400 -27.33 23.03 17.00
C PHE A 400 -26.25 23.01 15.91
N ARG A 401 -26.25 23.98 14.97
CA ARG A 401 -25.19 24.09 13.96
C ARG A 401 -23.84 24.43 14.58
N LEU A 402 -23.80 25.38 15.51
CA LEU A 402 -22.57 25.74 16.22
C LEU A 402 -22.07 24.58 17.09
N THR A 403 -22.97 23.84 17.73
CA THR A 403 -22.66 22.64 18.50
C THR A 403 -22.07 21.55 17.61
N ILE A 404 -22.62 21.32 16.42
CA ILE A 404 -22.04 20.34 15.46
C ILE A 404 -20.64 20.76 15.03
N VAL A 405 -20.44 22.04 14.69
CA VAL A 405 -19.12 22.55 14.28
C VAL A 405 -18.12 22.42 15.45
N GLY A 406 -18.50 22.90 16.63
CA GLY A 406 -17.68 22.81 17.85
C GLY A 406 -17.35 21.36 18.23
N PHE A 407 -18.34 20.46 18.15
CA PHE A 407 -18.14 19.03 18.38
C PHE A 407 -17.24 18.39 17.33
N SER A 408 -17.37 18.79 16.06
CA SER A 408 -16.50 18.28 14.97
C SER A 408 -15.05 18.73 15.17
N ILE A 409 -14.83 19.99 15.55
CA ILE A 409 -13.51 20.53 15.88
C ILE A 409 -12.93 19.80 17.10
N LEU A 410 -13.74 19.58 18.14
CA LEU A 410 -13.35 18.81 19.32
C LEU A 410 -12.96 17.38 18.93
N LEU A 411 -13.76 16.70 18.12
CA LEU A 411 -13.48 15.34 17.68
C LEU A 411 -12.18 15.28 16.85
N ILE A 412 -11.98 16.20 15.91
CA ILE A 412 -10.72 16.30 15.15
C ILE A 412 -9.54 16.53 16.10
N SER A 413 -9.70 17.39 17.10
CA SER A 413 -8.67 17.64 18.11
C SER A 413 -8.34 16.37 18.92
N LEU A 414 -9.36 15.60 19.30
CA LEU A 414 -9.19 14.30 19.97
C LEU A 414 -8.47 13.27 19.10
N LEU A 415 -8.62 13.32 17.78
CA LEU A 415 -7.86 12.48 16.85
C LEU A 415 -6.40 12.94 16.72
N TYR A 416 -6.14 14.24 16.80
CA TYR A 416 -4.79 14.80 16.66
C TYR A 416 -3.90 14.56 17.87
N VAL A 417 -4.41 14.73 19.09
CA VAL A 417 -3.55 14.67 20.30
C VAL A 417 -2.76 13.35 20.40
N PRO A 418 -3.37 12.16 20.22
CA PRO A 418 -2.63 10.89 20.21
C PRO A 418 -1.57 10.82 19.11
N GLN A 419 -1.89 11.34 17.92
CA GLN A 419 -0.99 11.28 16.77
C GLN A 419 0.15 12.28 16.90
N TYR A 420 -0.11 13.45 17.48
CA TYR A 420 0.92 14.40 17.84
C TYR A 420 1.92 13.79 18.82
N LYS A 421 1.42 13.18 19.91
CA LYS A 421 2.27 12.45 20.87
C LYS A 421 3.13 11.37 20.20
N LYS A 422 2.53 10.56 19.32
CA LYS A 422 3.25 9.55 18.53
C LYS A 422 4.23 10.16 17.52
N SER A 423 3.97 11.37 17.04
CA SER A 423 4.81 12.04 16.04
C SER A 423 6.06 12.68 16.65
N ILE A 424 5.99 13.16 17.89
CA ILE A 424 7.14 13.75 18.59
C ILE A 424 8.06 12.70 19.22
N GLU A 425 7.56 11.48 19.42
CA GLU A 425 8.33 10.37 19.98
C GLU A 425 9.36 9.85 18.97
N ASN A 426 10.63 9.97 19.31
CA ASN A 426 11.71 9.32 18.56
C ASN A 426 11.65 7.81 18.81
N LYS A 427 11.89 7.03 17.76
CA LYS A 427 11.95 5.56 17.86
C LYS A 427 13.35 5.09 17.44
N PRO A 428 13.83 3.95 17.96
CA PRO A 428 15.06 3.35 17.45
C PRO A 428 14.91 3.04 15.96
N LEU A 429 15.95 3.31 15.18
CA LEU A 429 15.98 3.13 13.73
C LEU A 429 17.11 2.18 13.33
N PRO A 430 17.13 0.94 13.86
CA PRO A 430 18.27 0.05 13.73
C PRO A 430 18.69 -0.18 12.27
N SER A 431 17.74 -0.31 11.35
CA SER A 431 18.04 -0.58 9.95
C SER A 431 18.68 0.64 9.26
N LYS A 432 18.14 1.84 9.53
CA LYS A 432 18.68 3.11 9.02
C LYS A 432 20.05 3.38 9.61
N ASP A 433 20.20 3.27 10.92
CA ASP A 433 21.44 3.53 11.64
C ASP A 433 22.53 2.56 11.19
N PHE A 434 22.18 1.28 11.01
CA PHE A 434 23.08 0.27 10.45
C PHE A 434 23.46 0.57 9.00
N SER A 435 22.51 1.01 8.16
CA SER A 435 22.82 1.40 6.77
C SER A 435 23.76 2.61 6.72
N LEU A 436 23.56 3.60 7.58
CA LEU A 436 24.44 4.76 7.70
C LEU A 436 25.82 4.37 8.22
N MET A 437 25.89 3.44 9.18
CA MET A 437 27.14 2.88 9.67
C MET A 437 27.92 2.19 8.54
N LEU A 438 27.26 1.36 7.71
CA LEU A 438 27.91 0.72 6.57
C LEU A 438 28.41 1.73 5.53
N ARG A 439 27.66 2.81 5.27
CA ARG A 439 28.15 3.92 4.43
C ARG A 439 29.39 4.58 5.01
N ALA A 440 29.43 4.77 6.34
CA ALA A 440 30.54 5.41 7.03
C ALA A 440 31.85 4.59 7.00
N CYS A 441 31.77 3.27 6.75
CA CYS A 441 32.97 2.44 6.54
C CYS A 441 33.77 2.85 5.29
N ASN A 442 33.15 3.58 4.34
CA ASN A 442 33.80 4.13 3.14
C ASN A 442 34.62 3.09 2.33
N LEU A 443 34.13 1.85 2.27
CA LEU A 443 34.80 0.76 1.55
C LEU A 443 34.81 1.04 0.04
N LYS A 444 35.95 0.80 -0.59
CA LYS A 444 36.22 1.08 -2.00
C LYS A 444 35.91 -0.12 -2.89
N GLY A 445 35.58 0.17 -4.16
CA GLY A 445 35.31 -0.86 -5.14
C GLY A 445 34.03 -1.65 -4.85
N ARG A 446 33.94 -2.87 -5.38
CA ARG A 446 32.80 -3.78 -5.21
C ARG A 446 32.93 -4.52 -3.88
N VAL A 447 31.93 -4.37 -3.01
CA VAL A 447 31.86 -4.99 -1.69
C VAL A 447 30.93 -6.20 -1.76
N SER A 448 31.48 -7.40 -1.74
CA SER A 448 30.73 -8.66 -1.60
C SER A 448 30.65 -9.02 -0.12
N VAL A 449 29.46 -8.87 0.45
CA VAL A 449 29.18 -9.01 1.87
C VAL A 449 28.61 -10.38 2.18
N LEU A 450 29.07 -11.00 3.27
CA LEU A 450 28.37 -12.09 3.94
C LEU A 450 27.74 -11.57 5.24
N GLY A 451 26.43 -11.72 5.42
CA GLY A 451 25.69 -11.30 6.62
C GLY A 451 24.22 -11.72 6.56
N GLY A 452 23.46 -11.63 7.66
CA GLY A 452 22.11 -12.22 7.68
C GLY A 452 21.13 -11.77 8.76
N ASP A 453 20.84 -10.46 8.86
CA ASP A 453 19.78 -10.01 9.78
C ASP A 453 18.40 -9.75 9.18
N ALA A 454 18.28 -9.45 7.88
CA ALA A 454 16.99 -9.33 7.20
C ALA A 454 17.22 -9.23 5.68
N PRO A 455 16.27 -9.68 4.85
CA PRO A 455 16.53 -9.94 3.45
C PRO A 455 16.37 -8.66 2.60
N PHE A 456 17.11 -8.59 1.49
CA PHE A 456 16.94 -7.69 0.32
C PHE A 456 17.30 -6.19 0.37
N SER A 457 17.40 -5.50 1.51
CA SER A 457 17.28 -4.02 1.50
C SER A 457 18.56 -3.19 1.58
N TYR A 458 19.63 -3.67 2.21
CA TYR A 458 20.77 -2.79 2.48
C TYR A 458 21.44 -2.26 1.21
N ASN A 459 21.40 -3.00 0.09
CA ASN A 459 21.98 -2.53 -1.17
C ASN A 459 21.38 -1.18 -1.61
N ARG A 460 20.05 -1.02 -1.52
CA ARG A 460 19.37 0.26 -1.79
C ARG A 460 19.95 1.39 -0.95
N PHE A 461 20.12 1.12 0.34
CA PHE A 461 20.43 2.15 1.32
C PHE A 461 21.91 2.35 1.57
N VAL A 462 22.80 1.46 1.17
CA VAL A 462 24.26 1.60 1.40
C VAL A 462 24.98 2.05 0.14
N GLY A 463 24.56 1.55 -1.02
CA GLY A 463 25.12 1.93 -2.33
C GLY A 463 25.20 0.74 -3.28
N GLN A 464 25.15 1.02 -4.59
CA GLN A 464 25.10 0.00 -5.65
C GLN A 464 26.33 -0.91 -5.72
N ASN A 465 27.45 -0.50 -5.13
CA ASN A 465 28.68 -1.28 -5.07
C ASN A 465 28.64 -2.39 -4.02
N TRP A 466 27.58 -2.47 -3.21
CA TRP A 466 27.39 -3.48 -2.18
C TRP A 466 26.52 -4.65 -2.68
N LEU A 467 27.07 -5.86 -2.66
CA LEU A 467 26.37 -7.10 -2.95
C LEU A 467 26.23 -7.91 -1.67
N PHE A 468 25.00 -8.12 -1.21
CA PHE A 468 24.72 -8.90 -0.01
C PHE A 468 24.45 -10.36 -0.36
N ASN A 469 25.23 -11.26 0.23
CA ASN A 469 25.09 -12.70 0.16
C ASN A 469 24.56 -13.18 1.51
N TYR A 470 23.30 -13.61 1.53
CA TYR A 470 22.63 -14.01 2.77
C TYR A 470 22.79 -15.51 2.99
N TYR A 471 23.37 -15.89 4.13
CA TYR A 471 23.68 -17.30 4.43
C TYR A 471 22.41 -18.15 4.66
N ASP A 472 21.29 -17.55 5.05
CA ASP A 472 20.01 -18.22 5.22
C ASP A 472 19.35 -18.61 3.88
N ILE A 473 19.66 -17.86 2.82
CA ILE A 473 19.27 -18.15 1.43
C ILE A 473 20.24 -19.15 0.81
N ILE A 474 21.55 -18.91 0.92
CA ILE A 474 22.57 -19.73 0.28
C ILE A 474 22.72 -21.09 0.97
N ARG A 475 22.50 -21.15 2.29
CA ARG A 475 22.71 -22.32 3.16
C ARG A 475 24.03 -23.05 2.91
N PRO A 476 25.17 -22.35 2.99
CA PRO A 476 26.46 -22.98 2.76
C PRO A 476 26.74 -24.03 3.83
N SER A 477 27.34 -25.16 3.44
CA SER A 477 27.75 -26.21 4.38
C SER A 477 28.88 -25.75 5.30
N HIS A 478 29.80 -24.92 4.78
CA HIS A 478 30.91 -24.33 5.53
C HIS A 478 31.13 -22.85 5.21
N PHE A 479 31.62 -22.10 6.19
CA PHE A 479 31.88 -20.66 6.12
C PHE A 479 32.96 -20.32 5.08
N ASP A 480 34.09 -21.04 5.06
CA ASP A 480 35.17 -20.87 4.09
C ASP A 480 34.72 -21.08 2.64
N ILE A 481 33.88 -22.09 2.38
CA ILE A 481 33.27 -22.34 1.07
C ILE A 481 32.46 -21.11 0.65
N CYS A 482 31.71 -20.51 1.57
CA CYS A 482 30.96 -19.30 1.28
C CYS A 482 31.89 -18.13 0.93
N ILE A 483 32.94 -17.90 1.72
CA ILE A 483 33.92 -16.83 1.48
C ILE A 483 34.55 -16.97 0.09
N ASN A 484 34.96 -18.18 -0.28
CA ASN A 484 35.66 -18.43 -1.54
C ASN A 484 34.72 -18.42 -2.76
N ASN A 485 33.59 -19.12 -2.69
CA ASN A 485 32.67 -19.24 -3.83
C ASN A 485 32.01 -17.91 -4.20
N TYR A 486 31.65 -17.11 -3.20
CA TYR A 486 30.99 -15.81 -3.41
C TYR A 486 31.95 -14.62 -3.40
N LYS A 487 33.26 -14.90 -3.38
CA LYS A 487 34.35 -13.91 -3.35
C LYS A 487 34.09 -12.83 -2.30
N ILE A 488 33.72 -13.27 -1.09
CA ILE A 488 33.37 -12.38 0.00
C ILE A 488 34.63 -11.60 0.41
N ASN A 489 34.48 -10.28 0.47
CA ASN A 489 35.52 -9.36 0.92
C ASN A 489 35.06 -8.48 2.08
N CYS A 490 33.81 -8.63 2.52
CA CYS A 490 33.26 -8.03 3.74
C CYS A 490 32.40 -9.05 4.51
N VAL A 491 32.55 -9.14 5.83
CA VAL A 491 31.78 -10.04 6.69
C VAL A 491 31.13 -9.23 7.81
N ILE A 492 29.82 -9.42 8.01
CA ILE A 492 29.04 -8.78 9.06
C ILE A 492 28.64 -9.86 10.05
N ILE A 493 29.23 -9.81 11.24
CA ILE A 493 28.96 -10.74 12.33
C ILE A 493 27.87 -10.18 13.22
N ASN A 494 26.88 -11.01 13.53
CA ASN A 494 25.78 -10.77 14.47
C ASN A 494 25.44 -12.07 15.21
N ASP A 495 24.50 -12.02 16.15
CA ASP A 495 24.11 -13.18 16.95
C ASP A 495 23.58 -14.34 16.09
N LYS A 496 22.81 -14.05 15.04
CA LYS A 496 22.27 -15.09 14.15
C LYS A 496 23.36 -15.80 13.34
N MET A 497 24.39 -15.07 12.92
CA MET A 497 25.52 -15.62 12.18
C MET A 497 26.40 -16.46 13.10
N ASN A 498 26.60 -16.00 14.33
CA ASN A 498 27.24 -16.78 15.38
C ASN A 498 26.50 -18.08 15.64
N ASP A 499 25.17 -18.04 15.79
CA ASP A 499 24.35 -19.23 16.00
C ASP A 499 24.38 -20.20 14.82
N TYR A 500 24.33 -19.68 13.59
CA TYR A 500 24.31 -20.49 12.37
C TYR A 500 25.63 -21.24 12.15
N PHE A 501 26.77 -20.55 12.32
CA PHE A 501 28.09 -21.12 12.10
C PHE A 501 28.79 -21.57 13.39
N LYS A 502 28.06 -21.69 14.51
CA LYS A 502 28.64 -22.01 15.84
C LYS A 502 29.49 -23.28 15.86
N ASP A 503 29.16 -24.25 15.02
CA ASP A 503 29.83 -25.55 14.96
C ASP A 503 30.87 -25.64 13.84
N ASP A 504 30.99 -24.60 13.01
CA ASP A 504 31.89 -24.56 11.86
C ASP A 504 33.34 -24.25 12.30
N PRO A 505 34.32 -25.16 12.03
CA PRO A 505 35.72 -24.93 12.38
C PRO A 505 36.35 -23.71 11.69
N SER A 506 36.01 -23.47 10.43
CA SER A 506 36.54 -22.34 9.65
C SER A 506 35.99 -21.00 10.14
N TYR A 507 34.73 -20.98 10.60
CA TYR A 507 34.16 -19.81 11.27
C TYR A 507 34.82 -19.55 12.62
N LYS A 508 35.04 -20.59 13.43
CA LYS A 508 35.78 -20.46 14.70
C LYS A 508 37.19 -19.89 14.49
N GLN A 509 37.89 -20.36 13.46
CA GLN A 509 39.19 -19.80 13.06
C GLN A 509 39.07 -18.33 12.66
N PHE A 510 38.05 -17.97 11.88
CA PHE A 510 37.79 -16.58 11.50
C PHE A 510 37.56 -15.68 12.71
N ILE A 511 36.71 -16.09 13.66
CA ILE A 511 36.45 -15.33 14.90
C ILE A 511 37.73 -15.16 15.74
N GLY A 512 38.53 -16.23 15.85
CA GLY A 512 39.76 -16.22 16.65
C GLY A 512 40.91 -15.41 16.04
N ASN A 513 41.03 -15.40 14.70
CA ASN A 513 42.10 -14.69 13.99
C ASN A 513 41.66 -14.26 12.57
N PRO A 514 40.84 -13.20 12.42
CA PRO A 514 40.36 -12.74 11.11
C PRO A 514 41.50 -12.34 10.15
N GLN A 515 42.61 -11.86 10.69
CA GLN A 515 43.78 -11.43 9.94
C GLN A 515 44.44 -12.59 9.19
N SER A 516 44.37 -13.81 9.74
CA SER A 516 44.87 -15.02 9.06
C SER A 516 44.15 -15.31 7.73
N MET A 517 42.92 -14.79 7.57
CA MET A 517 42.13 -14.88 6.34
C MET A 517 42.12 -13.57 5.53
N GLY A 518 42.97 -12.60 5.90
CA GLY A 518 43.12 -11.32 5.21
C GLY A 518 42.10 -10.24 5.59
N PHE A 519 41.29 -10.46 6.63
CA PHE A 519 40.27 -9.51 7.08
C PHE A 519 40.76 -8.64 8.25
N LYS A 520 40.31 -7.39 8.27
CA LYS A 520 40.50 -6.43 9.36
C LYS A 520 39.15 -5.92 9.81
N MET A 521 38.99 -5.74 11.12
CA MET A 521 37.78 -5.11 11.67
C MET A 521 37.77 -3.63 11.27
N VAL A 522 36.69 -3.20 10.64
CA VAL A 522 36.51 -1.81 10.16
C VAL A 522 35.56 -1.05 11.08
N ASN A 523 34.57 -1.76 11.64
CA ASN A 523 33.60 -1.16 12.55
C ASN A 523 33.05 -2.18 13.55
N LYS A 524 32.58 -1.70 14.70
CA LYS A 524 31.98 -2.51 15.76
C LYS A 524 30.91 -1.72 16.49
N THR A 525 29.73 -2.31 16.62
CA THR A 525 28.64 -1.86 17.48
C THR A 525 28.37 -2.91 18.56
N GLU A 526 27.35 -2.68 19.39
CA GLU A 526 26.91 -3.68 20.38
C GLU A 526 26.41 -4.97 19.72
N SER A 527 25.74 -4.86 18.56
CA SER A 527 25.09 -5.98 17.88
C SER A 527 25.80 -6.47 16.61
N HIS A 528 26.74 -5.70 16.07
CA HIS A 528 27.38 -6.02 14.79
C HIS A 528 28.90 -5.80 14.83
N GLN A 529 29.64 -6.69 14.18
CA GLN A 529 31.06 -6.50 13.89
C GLN A 529 31.27 -6.59 12.38
N VAL A 530 31.90 -5.57 11.79
CA VAL A 530 32.13 -5.50 10.35
C VAL A 530 33.61 -5.69 10.08
N TYR A 531 33.94 -6.73 9.32
CA TYR A 531 35.28 -7.06 8.87
C TYR A 531 35.37 -6.89 7.36
N ALA A 532 36.47 -6.35 6.86
CA ALA A 532 36.72 -6.22 5.43
C ALA A 532 38.15 -6.61 5.07
N LYS A 533 38.36 -7.06 3.84
CA LYS A 533 39.70 -7.31 3.30
C LYS A 533 40.46 -5.99 3.12
N SER A 534 41.77 -6.04 3.34
CA SER A 534 42.63 -4.83 3.24
C SER A 534 42.62 -4.18 1.85
N GLU A 535 42.19 -4.88 0.80
CA GLU A 535 42.12 -4.38 -0.58
C GLU A 535 40.97 -3.39 -0.83
N ILE A 536 39.93 -3.39 0.04
CA ILE A 536 38.75 -2.53 -0.10
C ILE A 536 38.62 -1.49 1.02
N ILE A 537 39.55 -1.46 1.97
CA ILE A 537 39.68 -0.40 2.99
C ILE A 537 40.53 0.71 2.38
#